data_AF-A0A7K1A9U1-F1
#
_entry.id   AF-A0A7K1A9U1-F1
#
_cell.length_a   1.000
_cell.length_b   1.000
_cell.length_c   1.000
_cell.angle_alpha   90.00
_cell.angle_beta   90.00
_cell.angle_gamma   90.00
#
_symmetry.space_group_name_H-M   'P 1'
#
loop_
_entity.id
_entity.type
_entity.pdbx_description
1 polymer ?
#
loop_
_entity_poly.entity_id
_entity_poly.type
_entity_poly.pdbx_seq_one_letter_code
_entity_poly.pdbx_strand_id
1 'polypeptide(L)'
;MSVPFEWLKSWGKTPISDRPLRVLGIDLGTTNSVVTDIQWDPSSDQPPAISVLDIPQETADGGSILQDLVPSVVAKLPNGKVIVGAGAHRLRVRP
;
A
#
# COMPACT_ATOMS: atom_id res chain seq x y z
N MET A 1 8.98 -21.77 -13.55
CA MET A 1 7.62 -22.30 -13.77
C MET A 1 6.68 -21.10 -13.64
N SER A 2 6.43 -20.39 -14.73
CA SER A 2 5.65 -19.16 -14.79
C SER A 2 4.18 -19.51 -14.97
N VAL A 3 3.30 -19.02 -14.09
CA VAL A 3 1.86 -19.08 -14.33
C VAL A 3 1.54 -18.06 -15.42
N PRO A 4 1.18 -18.48 -16.65
CA PRO A 4 0.72 -17.56 -17.67
C PRO A 4 -0.63 -17.01 -17.23
N PHE A 5 -0.98 -15.82 -17.69
CA PHE A 5 -2.23 -15.09 -17.44
C PHE A 5 -3.47 -15.79 -18.02
N GLU A 6 -3.67 -17.09 -17.77
CA GLU A 6 -4.84 -17.87 -18.16
C GLU A 6 -6.15 -17.21 -17.73
N TRP A 7 -6.16 -16.52 -16.58
CA TRP A 7 -7.32 -15.77 -16.07
C TRP A 7 -7.58 -14.43 -16.79
N LEU A 8 -6.62 -13.93 -17.58
CA LEU A 8 -6.73 -12.70 -18.36
C LEU A 8 -7.16 -12.96 -19.81
N LYS A 9 -7.39 -14.23 -20.20
CA LYS A 9 -7.80 -14.61 -21.56
C LYS A 9 -9.13 -14.01 -22.01
N SER A 10 -9.99 -13.60 -21.07
CA SER A 10 -11.26 -12.91 -21.34
C SER A 10 -11.14 -11.38 -21.39
N TRP A 11 -9.94 -10.84 -21.17
CA TRP A 11 -9.69 -9.41 -21.16
C TRP A 11 -9.56 -8.89 -22.60
N GLY A 12 -10.69 -8.78 -23.30
CA GLY A 12 -10.78 -8.27 -24.68
C GLY A 12 -10.54 -6.77 -24.83
N LYS A 13 -9.66 -6.18 -24.01
CA LYS A 13 -9.32 -4.75 -24.08
C LYS A 13 -7.86 -4.57 -24.48
N THR A 14 -7.64 -3.67 -25.44
CA THR A 14 -6.31 -3.20 -25.80
C THR A 14 -5.62 -2.58 -24.58
N PRO A 15 -4.33 -2.89 -24.32
CA PRO A 15 -3.56 -2.21 -23.30
C PRO A 15 -3.59 -0.69 -23.51
N ILE A 16 -3.79 0.07 -22.44
CA ILE A 16 -3.80 1.55 -22.47
C ILE A 16 -2.39 2.12 -22.74
N SER A 17 -1.35 1.33 -22.46
CA SER A 17 0.05 1.70 -22.61
C SER A 17 0.89 0.49 -23.01
N ASP A 18 1.86 0.71 -23.89
CA ASP A 18 2.92 -0.20 -24.30
C ASP A 18 4.23 0.01 -23.51
N ARG A 19 4.23 0.96 -22.57
CA ARG A 19 5.36 1.27 -21.69
C ARG A 19 5.22 0.59 -20.33
N PRO A 20 6.33 0.36 -19.61
CA PRO A 20 6.30 -0.08 -18.22
C PRO A 20 5.40 0.78 -17.34
N LEU A 21 4.60 0.12 -16.51
CA LEU A 21 3.63 0.72 -15.60
C LEU A 21 3.99 0.37 -14.16
N ARG A 22 3.78 1.35 -13.27
CA ARG A 22 3.79 1.16 -11.83
C ARG A 22 2.45 1.61 -11.27
N VAL A 23 1.78 0.74 -10.52
CA VAL A 23 0.48 1.00 -9.89
C VAL A 23 0.60 0.74 -8.40
N LEU A 24 -0.02 1.60 -7.59
CA LEU A 24 -0.19 1.34 -6.17
C LEU A 24 -1.58 0.75 -5.92
N GLY A 25 -1.65 -0.46 -5.39
CA GLY A 25 -2.89 -1.02 -4.87
C GLY A 25 -3.09 -0.54 -3.44
N ILE A 26 -4.27 -0.01 -3.10
CA ILE A 26 -4.58 0.45 -1.74
C ILE A 26 -5.86 -0.25 -1.30
N ASP A 27 -5.74 -1.11 -0.29
CA ASP A 27 -6.89 -1.61 0.46
C ASP A 27 -7.15 -0.67 1.64
N LEU A 28 -8.26 0.06 1.58
CA LEU A 28 -8.67 1.03 2.58
C LEU A 28 -9.71 0.41 3.52
N GLY A 29 -9.24 -0.51 4.36
CA GLY A 29 -10.07 -1.20 5.32
C GLY A 29 -10.48 -0.32 6.51
N THR A 30 -11.54 -0.72 7.20
CA THR A 30 -12.06 0.01 8.37
C THR A 30 -11.13 -0.06 9.59
N THR A 31 -10.44 -1.19 9.78
CA THR A 31 -9.54 -1.41 10.93
C THR A 31 -8.08 -1.18 10.56
N ASN A 32 -7.66 -1.74 9.43
CA ASN A 32 -6.31 -1.60 8.90
C ASN A 32 -6.38 -1.39 7.40
N SER A 33 -5.33 -0.77 6.87
CA SER A 33 -5.09 -0.54 5.44
C SER A 33 -3.73 -1.11 5.06
N VAL A 34 -3.55 -1.41 3.77
CA VAL A 34 -2.27 -1.88 3.20
C VAL A 34 -2.04 -1.28 1.82
N VAL A 35 -0.77 -1.11 1.43
CA VAL A 35 -0.38 -0.61 0.10
C VAL A 35 0.51 -1.64 -0.58
N THR A 36 0.22 -1.93 -1.85
CA THR A 36 1.06 -2.77 -2.72
C THR A 36 1.67 -1.94 -3.85
N ASP A 37 2.90 -2.27 -4.22
CA ASP A 37 3.56 -1.77 -5.43
C ASP A 37 3.49 -2.87 -6.51
N ILE A 38 2.90 -2.53 -7.65
CA ILE A 38 2.71 -3.43 -8.78
C ILE A 38 3.42 -2.84 -9.97
N GLN A 39 4.51 -3.49 -10.39
CA GLN A 39 5.30 -3.09 -11.56
C GLN A 39 5.08 -4.08 -12.69
N TRP A 40 4.73 -3.59 -13.87
CA TRP A 40 4.46 -4.42 -15.03
C TRP A 40 5.05 -3.80 -16.29
N ASP A 41 5.82 -4.59 -17.03
CA ASP A 41 6.30 -4.24 -18.36
C ASP A 41 5.53 -5.06 -19.40
N PRO A 42 4.62 -4.43 -20.18
CA PRO A 42 3.85 -5.12 -21.21
C PRO A 42 4.70 -5.61 -22.39
N SER A 43 5.93 -5.09 -22.55
CA SER A 43 6.88 -5.57 -23.56
C SER A 43 7.67 -6.80 -23.08
N SER A 44 7.57 -7.14 -21.80
CA SER A 44 8.17 -8.34 -21.22
C SER A 44 7.17 -9.50 -21.21
N ASP A 45 7.67 -10.72 -21.40
CA ASP A 45 6.89 -11.95 -21.17
C ASP A 45 6.76 -12.30 -19.67
N GLN A 46 7.16 -11.39 -18.77
CA GLN A 46 7.14 -11.61 -17.34
C GLN A 46 5.82 -11.15 -16.72
N PRO A 47 5.37 -11.83 -15.65
CA PRO A 47 4.23 -11.34 -14.89
C PRO A 47 4.54 -10.03 -14.15
N PRO A 48 3.53 -9.22 -13.75
CA PRO A 48 3.74 -8.10 -12.86
C PRO A 48 4.49 -8.54 -11.60
N ALA A 49 5.53 -7.79 -11.24
CA ALA A 49 6.17 -7.90 -9.95
C ALA A 49 5.30 -7.16 -8.92
N ILE A 50 4.95 -7.86 -7.84
CA ILE A 50 4.08 -7.34 -6.79
C ILE A 50 4.84 -7.41 -5.47
N SER A 51 4.88 -6.29 -4.74
CA SER A 51 5.39 -6.24 -3.37
C SER A 51 4.42 -5.49 -2.47
N VAL A 52 4.38 -5.86 -1.19
CA VAL A 52 3.69 -5.07 -0.17
C VAL A 52 4.68 -4.02 0.35
N LEU A 53 4.25 -2.78 0.49
CA LEU A 53 5.10 -1.68 0.94
C LEU A 53 5.06 -1.57 2.46
N ASP A 54 6.23 -1.62 3.10
CA ASP A 54 6.39 -1.18 4.48
C ASP A 54 6.24 0.34 4.55
N ILE A 55 5.29 0.80 5.38
CA ILE A 55 4.99 2.22 5.54
C ILE A 55 5.55 2.71 6.88
N PRO A 56 6.38 3.77 6.89
CA PRO A 56 6.80 4.42 8.13
C PRO A 56 5.60 5.18 8.74
N GLN A 57 5.25 4.81 9.96
CA GLN A 57 4.11 5.36 10.69
C GLN A 57 4.65 6.18 11.87
N GLU A 58 4.56 7.51 11.76
CA GLU A 58 5.10 8.43 12.78
C GLU A 58 4.51 8.18 14.17
N THR A 59 5.31 8.38 15.21
CA THR A 59 4.90 8.31 16.61
C THR A 59 5.00 9.66 17.29
N ALA A 60 4.28 9.84 18.41
CA ALA A 60 4.20 11.13 19.10
C ALA A 60 5.51 11.57 19.78
N ASP A 61 6.38 10.61 20.10
CA ASP A 61 7.73 10.80 20.63
C ASP A 61 8.77 11.15 19.54
N GLY A 62 8.34 11.31 18.28
CA GLY A 62 9.21 11.73 17.18
C GLY A 62 9.89 10.58 16.42
N GLY A 63 9.58 9.33 16.77
CA GLY A 63 10.01 8.14 16.03
C GLY A 63 9.08 7.75 14.88
N SER A 64 9.33 6.57 14.31
CA SER A 64 8.42 5.92 13.38
C SER A 64 8.44 4.40 13.55
N ILE A 65 7.34 3.75 13.18
CA ILE A 65 7.19 2.30 13.14
C ILE A 65 7.08 1.91 11.67
N LEU A 66 8.01 1.09 11.18
CA LEU A 66 8.00 0.62 9.79
C LEU A 66 7.30 -0.74 9.72
N GLN A 67 6.11 -0.78 9.13
CA GLN A 67 5.27 -1.98 8.97
C GLN A 67 4.38 -1.84 7.74
N ASP A 68 4.04 -2.97 7.12
CA ASP A 68 3.13 -3.07 5.97
C ASP A 68 1.66 -2.77 6.31
N LEU A 69 1.23 -3.15 7.51
CA LEU A 69 -0.13 -2.93 7.99
C LEU A 69 -0.26 -1.58 8.70
N VAL A 70 -1.15 -0.73 8.20
CA VAL A 70 -1.41 0.60 8.75
C VAL A 70 -2.77 0.60 9.44
N PRO A 71 -2.85 0.75 10.78
CA PRO A 71 -4.13 0.95 11.44
C PRO A 71 -4.89 2.15 10.86
N SER A 72 -6.17 1.98 10.56
CA SER A 72 -7.03 3.00 9.96
C SER A 72 -7.48 4.02 11.02
N VAL A 73 -6.51 4.70 11.64
CA VAL A 73 -6.69 5.61 12.77
C VAL A 73 -5.93 6.90 12.50
N VAL A 74 -6.57 8.02 12.85
CA VAL A 74 -5.98 9.36 12.77
C VAL A 74 -6.09 10.02 14.14
N ALA A 75 -5.03 10.67 14.59
CA ALA A 75 -4.98 11.45 15.82
C ALA A 75 -4.52 12.88 15.52
N LYS A 76 -5.18 13.87 16.13
CA LYS A 76 -4.80 15.28 16.08
C LYS A 76 -4.28 15.71 17.44
N LEU A 77 -3.02 16.14 17.51
CA LEU A 77 -2.36 16.57 18.74
C LEU A 77 -2.68 18.04 19.07
N PRO A 78 -2.51 18.47 20.33
CA PRO A 78 -2.77 19.86 20.75
C PRO A 78 -1.94 20.92 19.98
N ASN A 79 -0.74 20.55 19.53
CA ASN A 79 0.11 21.42 18.71
C ASN A 79 -0.31 21.47 17.22
N GLY A 80 -1.44 20.85 16.86
CA GLY A 80 -1.96 20.81 15.50
C GLY A 80 -1.39 19.70 14.63
N LYS A 81 -0.40 18.93 15.10
CA LYS A 81 0.19 17.81 14.34
C LYS A 81 -0.84 16.69 14.15
N VAL A 82 -0.87 16.12 12.96
CA VAL A 82 -1.67 14.93 12.64
C VAL A 82 -0.75 13.70 12.60
N ILE A 83 -1.18 12.63 13.25
CA ILE A 83 -0.52 11.32 13.21
C ILE A 83 -1.52 10.32 12.64
N VAL A 84 -1.05 9.40 11.79
CA VAL A 84 -1.85 8.36 11.14
C VAL A 84 -1.21 7.00 11.43
N GLY A 85 -2.02 5.94 11.52
CA GLY A 85 -1.50 4.59 11.65
C GLY A 85 -1.14 4.20 13.08
N ALA A 86 -0.07 3.45 13.24
CA ALA A 86 0.35 2.81 14.47
C ALA A 86 0.63 3.82 15.59
N GLY A 87 1.20 4.99 15.28
CA GLY A 87 1.38 6.05 16.26
C GLY A 87 0.05 6.61 16.78
N ALA A 88 -0.92 6.83 15.89
CA ALA A 88 -2.26 7.29 16.27
C ALA A 88 -3.00 6.24 17.08
N HIS A 89 -2.92 4.97 16.68
CA HIS A 89 -3.50 3.85 17.42
C HIS A 89 -2.90 3.72 18.83
N ARG A 90 -1.58 3.93 19.00
CA ARG A 90 -0.92 3.89 20.32
C ARG A 90 -1.44 4.96 21.28
N LEU A 91 -1.69 6.18 20.80
CA LEU A 91 -2.25 7.27 21.61
C LEU A 91 -3.62 6.94 22.20
N ARG A 92 -4.43 6.13 21.50
CA ARG A 92 -5.72 5.63 22.04
C ARG A 92 -5.53 4.65 23.18
N VAL A 93 -4.51 3.79 23.09
CA VAL A 93 -4.28 2.68 24.04
C VAL A 93 -3.46 3.15 25.26
N ARG A 94 -2.68 4.22 25.12
CA ARG A 94 -1.87 4.84 26.19
C ARG A 94 -2.05 6.36 26.13
N PRO A 95 -3.12 6.89 26.74
CA PRO A 95 -3.41 8.33 26.77
C PRO A 95 -2.35 9.14 27.50
#